data_AF-A0A369KF12-F1
#
_entry.id   AF-A0A369KF12-F1
#
_cell.length_a   1.000
_cell.length_b   1.000
_cell.length_c   1.000
_cell.angle_alpha   90.00
_cell.angle_beta   90.00
_cell.angle_gamma   90.00
#
_symmetry.space_group_name_H-M   'P 1'
#
loop_
_entity.id
_entity.type
_entity.pdbx_description
1 polymer ?
#
loop_
_entity_poly.entity_id
_entity_poly.type
_entity_poly.pdbx_seq_one_letter_code
_entity_poly.pdbx_strand_id
1 'polypeptide(L)'
;HCIIAAHKHLPFHFLQKWNGTFFQHVSLAELRLVITLGHYGDRCPNRLSTTPGRDTVVVHVNGVHQTCIEYCKCALQSEAQQLAQARLFPATMKCPETVFTFTLLKHFHISNLTSKNLTNNAFPQEVPDQYREFNRVARVWSHLAIVRRSACPEVGFNVEKAVIDGASVEET
;
A
#
# COMPACT_ATOMS: atom_id res chain seq x y z
N HIS A 1 6.19 24.00 1.23
CA HIS A 1 7.03 23.11 0.41
C HIS A 1 6.24 22.61 -0.80
N CYS A 2 6.51 23.13 -2.00
CA CYS A 2 5.79 22.78 -3.24
C CYS A 2 5.92 21.29 -3.62
N ILE A 3 7.05 20.66 -3.29
CA ILE A 3 7.32 19.25 -3.59
C ILE A 3 6.33 18.34 -2.87
N ILE A 4 6.12 18.52 -1.56
CA ILE A 4 5.18 17.72 -0.77
C ILE A 4 3.74 17.90 -1.31
N ALA A 5 3.34 19.14 -1.60
CA ALA A 5 2.02 19.44 -2.14
C ALA A 5 1.79 18.79 -3.53
N ALA A 6 2.79 18.83 -4.42
CA ALA A 6 2.72 18.20 -5.73
C ALA A 6 2.66 16.66 -5.66
N HIS A 7 3.28 16.07 -4.65
CA HIS A 7 3.39 14.61 -4.49
C HIS A 7 2.35 14.01 -3.54
N LYS A 8 1.43 14.82 -3.02
CA LYS A 8 0.30 14.38 -2.19
C LYS A 8 -0.51 13.23 -2.82
N HIS A 9 -0.63 13.22 -4.15
CA HIS A 9 -1.32 12.17 -4.90
C HIS A 9 -0.39 11.12 -5.52
N LEU A 10 0.93 11.29 -5.37
CA LEU A 10 1.96 10.39 -5.88
C LEU A 10 2.97 10.07 -4.76
N PRO A 11 2.52 9.51 -3.62
CA PRO A 11 3.34 9.38 -2.42
C PRO A 11 4.52 8.43 -2.55
N PHE A 12 4.55 7.60 -3.61
CA PHE A 12 5.60 6.60 -3.86
C PHE A 12 6.50 6.97 -5.04
N HIS A 13 6.37 8.18 -5.60
CA HIS A 13 7.27 8.65 -6.64
C HIS A 13 8.65 8.97 -6.06
N PHE A 14 9.73 8.51 -6.71
CA PHE A 14 11.09 8.87 -6.28
C PHE A 14 11.46 10.25 -6.78
N LEU A 15 12.04 11.04 -5.90
CA LEU A 15 12.68 12.29 -6.26
C LEU A 15 14.15 12.04 -6.55
N GLN A 16 14.72 12.87 -7.40
CA GLN A 16 16.15 12.92 -7.62
C GLN A 16 16.70 14.18 -6.97
N LYS A 17 17.63 14.02 -6.03
CA LYS A 17 18.35 15.11 -5.39
C LYS A 17 19.80 15.09 -5.82
N TRP A 18 20.30 16.22 -6.27
CA TRP A 18 21.73 16.39 -6.51
C TRP A 18 22.47 16.42 -5.16
N ASN A 19 23.44 15.52 -4.97
CA ASN A 19 24.23 15.45 -3.74
C ASN A 19 25.61 16.13 -3.84
N GLY A 20 25.91 16.76 -4.97
CA GLY A 20 27.22 17.36 -5.26
C GLY A 20 28.01 16.60 -6.32
N THR A 21 27.76 15.30 -6.51
CA THR A 21 28.50 14.45 -7.46
C THR A 21 27.61 13.67 -8.42
N PHE A 22 26.43 13.23 -7.97
CA PHE A 22 25.43 12.56 -8.81
C PHE A 22 24.00 12.84 -8.32
N PHE A 23 23.02 12.46 -9.15
CA PHE A 23 21.62 12.47 -8.75
C PHE A 23 21.30 11.20 -7.97
N GLN A 24 21.03 11.36 -6.68
CA GLN A 24 20.61 10.28 -5.79
C GLN A 24 19.08 10.21 -5.71
N HIS A 25 18.53 9.00 -5.65
CA HIS A 25 17.11 8.79 -5.34
C HIS A 25 16.84 9.13 -3.88
N VAL A 26 15.80 9.91 -3.65
CA VAL A 26 15.31 10.28 -2.32
C VAL A 26 13.82 9.94 -2.27
N SER A 27 13.44 9.16 -1.26
CA SER A 27 12.04 8.84 -1.04
C SER A 27 11.28 10.06 -0.48
N LEU A 28 9.99 10.16 -0.77
CA LEU A 28 9.13 11.19 -0.17
C LEU A 28 8.97 11.01 1.35
N ALA A 29 9.15 9.77 1.81
CA ALA A 29 9.28 9.40 3.22
C ALA A 29 10.42 10.17 3.92
N GLU A 30 11.62 10.22 3.33
CA GLU A 30 12.75 11.01 3.85
C GLU A 30 12.45 12.52 3.92
N LEU A 31 11.52 13.00 3.09
CA LEU A 31 11.03 14.38 3.13
C LEU A 31 9.85 14.58 4.08
N ARG A 32 9.55 13.59 4.94
CA ARG A 32 8.46 13.60 5.93
C ARG A 32 7.07 13.79 5.30
N LEU A 33 6.85 13.24 4.10
CA LEU A 33 5.50 13.15 3.55
C LEU A 33 4.65 12.28 4.47
N VAL A 34 3.50 12.82 4.89
CA VAL A 34 2.48 12.07 5.63
C VAL A 34 1.37 11.72 4.65
N ILE A 35 1.00 10.44 4.59
CA ILE A 35 -0.10 9.97 3.75
C ILE A 35 -1.39 10.08 4.55
N THR A 36 -2.21 11.07 4.25
CA THR A 36 -3.54 11.20 4.84
C THR A 36 -4.56 10.41 4.01
N LEU A 37 -5.26 9.47 4.64
CA LEU A 37 -6.32 8.71 4.02
C LEU A 37 -7.62 9.54 3.95
N GLY A 38 -8.35 9.39 2.86
CA GLY A 38 -9.55 10.20 2.60
C GLY A 38 -9.22 11.65 2.25
N HIS A 39 -10.27 12.49 2.14
CA HIS A 39 -10.17 13.93 1.87
C HIS A 39 -9.21 14.32 0.73
N TYR A 40 -9.09 13.48 -0.30
CA TYR A 40 -8.15 13.68 -1.41
C TYR A 40 -6.70 13.92 -0.94
N GLY A 41 -6.28 13.41 0.21
CA GLY A 41 -4.95 13.63 0.77
C GLY A 41 -4.82 14.93 1.59
N ASP A 42 -5.91 15.60 1.93
CA ASP A 42 -5.90 16.64 2.96
C ASP A 42 -6.05 16.04 4.35
N ARG A 43 -5.59 16.79 5.35
CA ARG A 43 -5.81 16.43 6.75
C ARG A 43 -7.30 16.38 7.04
N CYS A 44 -7.72 15.29 7.68
CA CYS A 44 -9.10 15.09 8.06
C CYS A 44 -9.54 16.17 9.08
N PRO A 45 -10.64 16.92 8.85
CA PRO A 45 -11.09 17.97 9.76
C PRO A 45 -11.63 17.42 11.09
N ASN A 46 -12.14 16.19 11.08
CA ASN A 46 -12.66 15.51 12.28
C ASN A 46 -11.57 14.82 13.11
N ARG A 47 -10.30 15.04 12.76
CA ARG A 47 -9.16 14.48 13.46
C ARG A 47 -8.71 15.42 14.56
N LEU A 48 -8.55 14.91 15.78
CA LEU A 48 -7.96 15.69 16.86
C LEU A 48 -6.48 15.96 16.55
N SER A 49 -6.01 17.17 16.86
CA SER A 49 -4.61 17.56 16.67
C SER A 49 -3.62 16.67 17.44
N THR A 50 -4.08 16.05 18.53
CA THR A 50 -3.32 15.17 19.42
C THR A 50 -3.28 13.72 18.96
N THR A 51 -4.10 13.30 18.01
CA THR A 51 -4.02 11.93 17.48
C THR A 51 -2.69 11.81 16.70
N PRO A 52 -1.82 10.83 16.95
CA PRO A 52 -0.63 10.63 16.11
C PRO A 52 -1.00 9.89 14.82
N GLY A 53 -0.27 10.15 13.74
CA GLY A 53 -0.29 9.24 12.59
C GLY A 53 0.41 7.93 12.97
N ARG A 54 0.29 6.89 12.15
CA ARG A 54 0.99 5.63 12.38
C ARG A 54 2.19 5.51 11.49
N ASP A 55 3.33 5.17 12.08
CA ASP A 55 4.49 4.77 11.32
C ASP A 55 4.18 3.46 10.61
N THR A 56 4.45 3.41 9.31
CA THR A 56 4.05 2.32 8.44
C THR A 56 5.11 2.14 7.36
N VAL A 57 5.49 0.88 7.17
CA VAL A 57 6.36 0.42 6.10
C VAL A 57 5.49 0.14 4.88
N VAL A 58 5.66 0.93 3.82
CA VAL A 58 4.97 0.72 2.55
C VAL A 58 5.89 0.05 1.55
N VAL A 59 5.51 -1.14 1.09
CA VAL A 59 6.25 -1.90 0.09
C VAL A 59 5.67 -1.63 -1.29
N HIS A 60 6.48 -1.09 -2.19
CA HIS A 60 6.12 -0.73 -3.56
C HIS A 60 7.07 -1.36 -4.57
N VAL A 61 6.70 -1.39 -5.86
CA VAL A 61 7.52 -1.99 -6.93
C VAL A 61 8.91 -1.36 -7.07
N ASN A 62 9.09 -0.15 -6.55
CA ASN A 62 10.33 0.60 -6.62
C ASN A 62 11.15 0.52 -5.33
N GLY A 63 10.64 -0.10 -4.26
CA GLY A 63 11.33 -0.23 -2.99
C GLY A 63 10.42 -0.13 -1.77
N VAL A 64 11.05 -0.11 -0.60
CA VAL A 64 10.40 -0.03 0.71
C VAL A 64 10.46 1.42 1.22
N HIS A 65 9.34 1.95 1.68
CA HIS A 65 9.19 3.33 2.14
C HIS A 65 8.73 3.36 3.60
N GLN A 66 9.49 3.99 4.49
CA GLN A 66 9.07 4.22 5.88
C GLN A 66 8.32 5.56 5.97
N THR A 67 7.01 5.53 6.14
CA THR A 67 6.16 6.74 6.09
C THR A 67 5.18 6.76 7.25
N CYS A 68 4.57 7.92 7.49
CA CYS A 68 3.47 8.06 8.44
C CYS A 68 2.13 8.07 7.70
N ILE A 69 1.15 7.29 8.17
CA ILE A 69 -0.23 7.26 7.65
C ILE A 69 -1.18 7.88 8.67
N GLU A 70 -1.97 8.87 8.23
CA GLU A 70 -3.03 9.49 9.01
C GLU A 70 -4.40 8.98 8.53
N TYR A 71 -5.14 8.30 9.41
CA TYR A 71 -6.48 7.79 9.08
C TYR A 71 -7.56 8.87 9.15
N CYS A 72 -8.54 8.76 8.25
CA CYS A 72 -9.74 9.57 8.26
C CYS A 72 -10.64 9.19 9.44
N LYS A 73 -11.26 10.20 10.05
CA LYS A 73 -12.24 10.06 11.15
C LYS A 73 -13.66 10.48 10.76
N CYS A 74 -13.89 10.82 9.50
CA CYS A 74 -15.21 11.24 9.00
C CYS A 74 -16.15 10.08 8.63
N ALA A 75 -15.63 8.88 8.41
CA ALA A 75 -16.42 7.75 7.95
C ALA A 75 -16.41 6.61 8.99
N LEU A 76 -17.50 5.83 9.06
CA LEU A 76 -17.59 4.56 9.81
C LEU A 76 -16.82 3.42 9.11
N GLN A 77 -15.81 3.76 8.32
CA GLN A 77 -15.03 2.78 7.57
C GLN A 77 -13.93 2.21 8.46
N SER A 78 -13.75 0.89 8.41
CA SER A 78 -12.61 0.25 9.05
C SER A 78 -11.30 0.69 8.39
N GLU A 79 -10.20 0.60 9.13
CA GLU A 79 -8.88 1.03 8.69
C GLU A 79 -8.41 0.29 7.43
N ALA A 80 -8.75 -1.00 7.33
CA ALA A 80 -8.50 -1.80 6.14
C ALA A 80 -9.24 -1.25 4.91
N GLN A 81 -10.47 -0.75 5.05
CA GLN A 81 -11.21 -0.16 3.92
C GLN A 81 -10.57 1.15 3.48
N GLN A 82 -10.13 1.98 4.42
CA GLN A 82 -9.45 3.24 4.12
C GLN A 82 -8.13 2.99 3.39
N LEU A 83 -7.36 1.98 3.81
CA LEU A 83 -6.14 1.54 3.12
C LEU A 83 -6.47 1.02 1.70
N ALA A 84 -7.49 0.19 1.55
CA ALA A 84 -7.88 -0.37 0.26
C ALA A 84 -8.29 0.73 -0.75
N GLN A 85 -9.03 1.75 -0.29
CA GLN A 85 -9.39 2.92 -1.09
C GLN A 85 -8.16 3.73 -1.51
N ALA A 86 -7.13 3.79 -0.65
CA ALA A 86 -5.83 4.36 -0.97
C ALA A 86 -4.92 3.43 -1.80
N ARG A 87 -5.44 2.29 -2.31
CA ARG A 87 -4.69 1.28 -3.07
C ARG A 87 -3.54 0.64 -2.28
N LEU A 88 -3.72 0.53 -0.96
CA LEU A 88 -2.83 -0.14 -0.03
C LEU A 88 -3.50 -1.39 0.52
N PHE A 89 -2.72 -2.46 0.65
CA PHE A 89 -3.15 -3.74 1.18
C PHE A 89 -2.37 -4.00 2.47
N PRO A 90 -3.03 -4.11 3.64
CA PRO A 90 -2.33 -4.37 4.89
C PRO A 90 -1.72 -5.79 4.93
N ALA A 91 -0.51 -5.91 5.47
CA ALA A 91 0.08 -7.22 5.78
C ALA A 91 -0.75 -7.97 6.84
N THR A 92 -1.26 -7.22 7.83
CA THR A 92 -2.10 -7.72 8.92
C THR A 92 -3.30 -6.81 9.15
N MET A 93 -4.44 -7.39 9.50
CA MET A 93 -5.70 -6.63 9.61
C MET A 93 -5.82 -5.80 10.90
N LYS A 94 -5.15 -6.21 11.98
CA LYS A 94 -5.29 -5.60 13.32
C LYS A 94 -4.36 -4.41 13.56
N CYS A 95 -3.14 -4.44 13.01
CA CYS A 95 -2.18 -3.34 13.12
C CYS A 95 -1.19 -3.41 11.96
N PRO A 96 -1.49 -2.79 10.81
CA PRO A 96 -0.62 -2.87 9.65
C PRO A 96 0.58 -1.95 9.82
N GLU A 97 1.60 -2.44 10.51
CA GLU A 97 2.94 -1.83 10.50
C GLU A 97 3.57 -1.95 9.10
N THR A 98 3.13 -2.92 8.31
CA THR A 98 3.51 -3.10 6.91
C THR A 98 2.28 -3.13 6.01
N VAL A 99 2.35 -2.40 4.90
CA VAL A 99 1.34 -2.40 3.84
C VAL A 99 1.99 -2.59 2.48
N PHE A 100 1.31 -3.27 1.58
CA PHE A 100 1.74 -3.53 0.20
C PHE A 100 0.90 -2.70 -0.76
N THR A 101 1.54 -2.04 -1.72
CA THR A 101 0.79 -1.31 -2.75
C THR A 101 0.10 -2.27 -3.72
N PHE A 102 -1.07 -1.89 -4.22
CA PHE A 102 -1.77 -2.70 -5.24
C PHE A 102 -0.93 -2.83 -6.52
N THR A 103 -0.11 -1.83 -6.84
CA THR A 103 0.84 -1.88 -7.97
C THR A 103 1.82 -3.04 -7.82
N LEU A 104 2.38 -3.22 -6.62
CA LEU A 104 3.27 -4.35 -6.32
C LEU A 104 2.55 -5.69 -6.48
N LEU A 105 1.35 -5.82 -5.92
CA LEU A 105 0.57 -7.07 -6.00
C LEU A 105 0.19 -7.43 -7.44
N LYS A 106 -0.20 -6.44 -8.26
CA LYS A 106 -0.46 -6.63 -9.68
C LYS A 106 0.80 -7.04 -10.45
N HIS A 107 1.91 -6.35 -10.19
CA HIS A 107 3.18 -6.62 -10.86
C HIS A 107 3.66 -8.05 -10.58
N PHE A 108 3.60 -8.47 -9.33
CA PHE A 108 3.94 -9.83 -8.94
C PHE A 108 2.99 -10.88 -9.53
N HIS A 109 1.68 -10.63 -9.50
CA HIS A 109 0.70 -11.53 -10.09
C HIS A 109 0.97 -11.76 -11.59
N ILE A 110 1.22 -10.71 -12.37
CA ILE A 110 1.57 -10.83 -13.80
C ILE A 110 2.89 -11.57 -13.99
N SER A 111 3.89 -11.28 -13.16
CA SER A 111 5.21 -11.92 -13.24
C SER A 111 5.12 -13.44 -13.00
N ASN A 112 4.35 -13.84 -11.99
CA ASN A 112 4.09 -15.25 -11.70
C ASN A 112 3.32 -15.96 -12.84
N LEU A 113 2.30 -15.31 -13.41
CA LEU A 113 1.53 -15.87 -14.52
C LEU A 113 2.34 -16.02 -15.82
N THR A 114 3.38 -15.21 -16.00
CA THR A 114 4.22 -15.22 -17.22
C THR A 114 5.51 -16.03 -17.04
N SER A 115 5.67 -16.75 -15.92
CA SER A 115 6.89 -17.47 -15.53
C SER A 115 8.16 -16.63 -15.53
N LYS A 116 8.03 -15.28 -15.53
CA LYS A 116 9.14 -14.36 -15.34
C LYS A 116 9.35 -14.24 -13.84
N ASN A 117 10.22 -15.09 -13.30
CA ASN A 117 10.60 -15.08 -11.89
C ASN A 117 11.35 -13.80 -11.54
N LEU A 118 10.60 -12.76 -11.15
CA LEU A 118 11.11 -11.52 -10.55
C LEU A 118 11.40 -11.67 -9.05
N THR A 119 11.50 -12.92 -8.57
CA THR A 119 11.82 -13.27 -7.17
C THR A 119 13.11 -12.63 -6.66
N ASN A 120 13.98 -12.12 -7.54
CA ASN A 120 15.26 -11.51 -7.15
C ASN A 120 15.28 -9.96 -7.14
N ASN A 121 14.33 -9.26 -7.78
CA ASN A 121 14.44 -7.80 -7.94
C ASN A 121 13.48 -6.99 -7.06
N ALA A 122 12.41 -7.59 -6.53
CA ALA A 122 11.50 -6.88 -5.62
C ALA A 122 12.14 -6.65 -4.24
N PHE A 123 13.06 -7.53 -3.83
CA PHE A 123 13.71 -7.51 -2.52
C PHE A 123 15.20 -7.85 -2.65
N PRO A 124 16.04 -6.96 -3.22
CA PRO A 124 17.42 -7.33 -3.49
C PRO A 124 18.24 -7.62 -2.24
N GLN A 125 17.88 -7.09 -1.05
CA GLN A 125 18.67 -7.27 0.18
C GLN A 125 17.99 -7.20 1.55
N GLU A 126 16.68 -7.01 1.73
CA GLU A 126 16.15 -6.68 3.08
C GLU A 126 14.89 -7.45 3.51
N VAL A 127 15.03 -8.08 4.68
CA VAL A 127 14.01 -8.59 5.63
C VAL A 127 13.20 -9.85 5.21
N PRO A 128 13.60 -11.05 5.72
CA PRO A 128 12.84 -12.30 5.56
C PRO A 128 11.35 -12.21 5.97
N ASP A 129 11.02 -11.41 6.99
CA ASP A 129 9.66 -11.28 7.51
C ASP A 129 8.73 -10.58 6.51
N GLN A 130 9.19 -9.54 5.81
CA GLN A 130 8.40 -8.85 4.79
C GLN A 130 8.10 -9.76 3.60
N TYR A 131 9.03 -10.64 3.23
CA TYR A 131 8.84 -11.61 2.16
C TYR A 131 7.81 -12.69 2.52
N ARG A 132 7.75 -13.12 3.79
CA ARG A 132 6.74 -14.07 4.28
C ARG A 132 5.34 -13.45 4.26
N GLU A 133 5.20 -12.24 4.78
CA GLU A 133 3.92 -11.52 4.76
C GLU A 133 3.50 -11.19 3.33
N PHE A 134 4.45 -10.84 2.46
CA PHE A 134 4.18 -10.61 1.04
C PHE A 134 3.61 -11.84 0.35
N ASN A 135 4.19 -13.02 0.57
CA ASN A 135 3.68 -14.25 -0.06
C ASN A 135 2.26 -14.59 0.37
N ARG A 136 1.88 -14.34 1.63
CA ARG A 136 0.50 -14.49 2.10
C ARG A 136 -0.44 -13.54 1.37
N VAL A 137 -0.12 -12.26 1.38
CA VAL A 137 -0.91 -11.22 0.71
C VAL A 137 -1.02 -11.48 -0.79
N ALA A 138 0.06 -11.89 -1.44
CA ALA A 138 0.08 -12.18 -2.87
C ALA A 138 -0.79 -13.39 -3.26
N ARG A 139 -0.91 -14.40 -2.39
CA ARG A 139 -1.83 -15.53 -2.57
C ARG A 139 -3.29 -15.06 -2.45
N VAL A 140 -3.62 -14.32 -1.40
CA VAL A 140 -4.96 -13.75 -1.20
C VAL A 140 -5.34 -12.88 -2.40
N TRP A 141 -4.45 -12.00 -2.84
CA TRP A 141 -4.64 -11.15 -4.00
C TRP A 141 -4.87 -11.96 -5.29
N SER A 142 -4.08 -13.01 -5.52
CA SER A 142 -4.21 -13.85 -6.71
C SER A 142 -5.56 -14.58 -6.74
N HIS A 143 -6.01 -15.09 -5.59
CA HIS A 143 -7.34 -15.68 -5.45
C HIS A 143 -8.44 -14.66 -5.79
N LEU A 144 -8.37 -13.46 -5.20
CA LEU A 144 -9.34 -12.39 -5.47
C LEU A 144 -9.34 -11.93 -6.93
N ALA A 145 -8.17 -11.89 -7.57
CA ALA A 145 -8.03 -11.57 -8.98
C ALA A 145 -8.68 -12.63 -9.89
N ILE A 146 -8.60 -13.92 -9.51
CA ILE A 146 -9.27 -15.02 -10.21
C ILE A 146 -10.78 -14.91 -10.06
N VAL A 147 -11.29 -14.76 -8.83
CA VAL A 147 -12.73 -14.61 -8.55
C VAL A 147 -13.33 -13.42 -9.30
N ARG A 148 -12.60 -12.30 -9.39
CA ARG A 148 -13.03 -11.14 -10.19
C ARG A 148 -13.16 -11.46 -11.68
N ARG A 149 -12.32 -12.35 -12.24
CA ARG A 149 -12.35 -12.71 -13.66
C ARG A 149 -13.47 -13.71 -13.98
N SER A 150 -13.87 -14.54 -13.03
CA SER A 150 -14.96 -15.51 -13.17
C SER A 150 -16.34 -14.97 -12.79
N ALA A 151 -16.42 -13.79 -12.15
CA ALA A 151 -17.68 -13.14 -11.82
C ALA A 151 -18.31 -12.43 -13.04
N CYS A 152 -19.58 -12.75 -13.33
CA CYS A 152 -20.39 -12.13 -14.38
C CYS A 152 -20.58 -10.62 -14.08
N PRO A 153 -20.43 -9.72 -15.08
CA PRO A 153 -20.36 -8.26 -14.87
C PRO A 153 -21.62 -7.59 -14.28
N GLU A 154 -22.73 -8.31 -14.07
CA GLU A 154 -23.97 -7.73 -13.54
C GLU A 154 -23.97 -7.53 -12.03
N VAL A 155 -23.07 -8.18 -11.28
CA VAL A 155 -22.91 -7.94 -9.84
C VAL A 155 -21.54 -7.31 -9.61
N GLY A 156 -21.51 -6.01 -9.32
CA GLY A 156 -20.29 -5.25 -9.08
C GLY A 156 -19.43 -5.86 -7.97
N PHE A 157 -18.51 -6.75 -8.32
CA PHE A 157 -17.55 -7.35 -7.40
C PHE A 157 -16.52 -6.28 -7.00
N ASN A 158 -16.77 -5.64 -5.87
CA ASN A 158 -15.83 -4.69 -5.31
C ASN A 158 -14.64 -5.47 -4.72
N VAL A 159 -13.49 -5.42 -5.38
CA VAL A 159 -12.24 -6.02 -4.87
C VAL A 159 -11.95 -5.52 -3.46
N GLU A 160 -12.27 -4.28 -3.13
CA GLU A 160 -12.08 -3.72 -1.79
C GLU A 160 -12.97 -4.45 -0.77
N LYS A 161 -14.21 -4.80 -1.14
CA LYS A 161 -15.13 -5.59 -0.31
C LYS A 161 -14.66 -7.05 -0.18
N ALA A 162 -14.21 -7.67 -1.25
CA ALA A 162 -13.75 -9.06 -1.23
C ALA A 162 -12.39 -9.24 -0.52
N VAL A 163 -11.53 -8.21 -0.52
CA VAL A 163 -10.33 -8.13 0.32
C VAL A 163 -10.70 -8.10 1.81
N ILE A 164 -11.75 -7.36 2.17
CA ILE A 164 -12.26 -7.28 3.55
C ILE A 164 -12.91 -8.60 3.98
N ASP A 165 -13.76 -9.17 3.13
CA ASP A 165 -14.54 -10.38 3.44
C ASP A 165 -13.68 -11.66 3.38
N GLY A 166 -12.74 -11.76 2.43
CA GLY A 166 -11.84 -12.91 2.28
C GLY A 166 -10.79 -13.04 3.39
N ALA A 167 -10.46 -11.94 4.07
CA ALA A 167 -9.57 -11.94 5.24
C ALA A 167 -10.28 -12.33 6.55
N SER A 168 -11.62 -12.46 6.53
CA SER A 168 -12.40 -12.93 7.68
C SER A 168 -12.48 -14.46 7.77
N VAL A 169 -11.95 -15.19 6.77
CA VAL A 169 -12.07 -16.66 6.67
C VAL A 169 -10.82 -17.40 7.20
N GLU A 170 -9.72 -16.70 7.51
CA GLU A 170 -8.49 -17.30 8.08
C GLU A 170 -8.38 -17.16 9.62
N GLU A 171 -9.50 -16.94 10.34
CA GLU A 171 -9.53 -16.84 11.81
C GLU A 171 -10.07 -18.11 12.53
N THR A 172 -9.83 -19.30 11.96
CA THR A 172 -9.98 -20.60 12.65
C THR A 172 -8.73 -21.45 12.56
#